data_AF-A0AAU9RGR5-F1
#
_entry.id   AF-A0AAU9RGR5-F1
#
_cell.length_a   1.000
_cell.length_b   1.000
_cell.length_c   1.000
_cell.angle_alpha   90.00
_cell.angle_beta   90.00
_cell.angle_gamma   90.00
#
_symmetry.space_group_name_H-M   'P 1'
#
loop_
_entity.id
_entity.type
_entity.pdbx_description
1 polymer ?
#
loop_
_entity_poly.entity_id
_entity_poly.type
_entity_poly.pdbx_seq_one_letter_code
_entity_poly.pdbx_strand_id
1 'polypeptide(L)'
;MKYLMGIGEAEALSERLKRELQALEAANVHAILETEPLIDEVLQGLEIATNCVDDLDEWLGMFNVKLRHMREDIESIEMRNNKLEIQTVNNRALMDELDKLLKRLSVPEKYVDCLTEGSFGETHMFLNIEACEWLTGALHGFEGMNVDPCYANIRAHLNQWLECASPKQYRQFCSCIANYGDLKMVKEKRGELGILKTAFARRASEFLRNYFVGLVDYMLNDKNYFSQRGQLKRPDHSDLRYKCRTYARLLQHLKNLDKTSLSPLRKAYCGSLNLLLRREGLGYPWHSRS
;
A
#
# COMPACT_ATOMS: atom_id res chain seq x y z
N MET A 1 16.11 50.07 120.85
CA MET A 1 14.90 49.59 120.15
C MET A 1 15.02 48.09 119.97
N LYS A 2 14.35 47.32 120.83
CA LYS A 2 14.38 45.84 120.81
C LYS A 2 13.39 45.37 119.74
N TYR A 3 13.89 44.73 118.68
CA TYR A 3 13.09 43.87 117.81
C TYR A 3 12.70 42.63 118.62
N LEU A 4 11.66 42.75 119.44
CA LEU A 4 10.85 41.64 119.91
C LEU A 4 9.74 41.46 118.87
N MET A 5 10.06 40.88 117.71
CA MET A 5 9.01 40.09 117.06
C MET A 5 8.84 38.88 117.96
N GLY A 6 7.81 38.91 118.80
CA GLY A 6 7.45 37.77 119.62
C GLY A 6 7.22 36.58 118.68
N ILE A 7 7.63 35.38 119.10
CA ILE A 7 7.45 34.14 118.34
C ILE A 7 5.99 34.01 117.83
N GLY A 8 5.01 34.49 118.62
CA GLY A 8 3.60 34.57 118.23
C GLY A 8 3.23 35.58 117.14
N GLU A 9 3.99 36.66 116.93
CA GLU A 9 3.78 37.60 115.81
C GLU A 9 4.29 37.02 114.48
N ALA A 10 5.41 36.29 114.51
CA ALA A 10 5.95 35.57 113.36
C ALA A 10 5.05 34.39 112.96
N GLU A 11 4.51 33.65 113.94
CA GLU A 11 3.51 32.61 113.71
C GLU A 11 2.21 33.20 113.15
N ALA A 12 1.72 34.32 113.68
CA ALA A 12 0.52 34.97 113.16
C ALA A 12 0.68 35.47 111.71
N LEU A 13 1.86 35.98 111.34
CA LEU A 13 2.18 36.37 109.96
C LEU A 13 2.28 35.16 109.03
N SER A 14 2.93 34.08 109.47
CA SER A 14 3.02 32.81 108.74
C SER A 14 1.63 32.21 108.48
N GLU A 15 0.76 32.22 109.49
CA GLU A 15 -0.61 31.73 109.38
C GLU A 15 -1.44 32.58 108.41
N ARG A 16 -1.21 33.90 108.37
CA ARG A 16 -1.86 34.82 107.43
C ARG A 16 -1.38 34.59 106.00
N LEU A 17 -0.07 34.47 105.79
CA LEU A 17 0.51 34.18 104.46
C LEU A 17 0.04 32.82 103.93
N LYS A 18 -0.09 31.80 104.79
CA LYS A 18 -0.69 30.51 104.39
C LYS A 18 -2.14 30.66 103.95
N ARG A 19 -2.95 31.45 104.66
CA ARG A 19 -4.34 31.70 104.26
C ARG A 19 -4.45 32.49 102.97
N GLU A 20 -3.61 33.51 102.79
CA GLU A 20 -3.57 34.29 101.54
C GLU A 20 -3.09 33.43 100.36
N LEU A 21 -2.07 32.60 100.56
CA LEU A 21 -1.61 31.63 99.56
C LEU A 21 -2.71 30.64 99.20
N GLN A 22 -3.38 30.02 100.19
CA GLN A 22 -4.50 29.11 99.94
C GLN A 22 -5.67 29.78 99.23
N ALA A 23 -5.99 31.03 99.57
CA ALA A 23 -7.03 31.80 98.89
C ALA A 23 -6.64 32.11 97.45
N LEU A 24 -5.36 32.41 97.19
CA LEU A 24 -4.84 32.71 95.86
C LEU A 24 -4.76 31.44 95.00
N GLU A 25 -4.35 30.31 95.58
CA GLU A 25 -4.37 28.99 94.95
C GLU A 25 -5.81 28.58 94.61
N ALA A 26 -6.76 28.76 95.52
CA ALA A 26 -8.17 28.49 95.27
C ALA A 26 -8.76 29.38 94.16
N ALA A 27 -8.42 30.68 94.15
CA ALA A 27 -8.84 31.61 93.10
C ALA A 27 -8.24 31.25 91.73
N ASN A 28 -6.96 30.86 91.69
CA ASN A 28 -6.32 30.39 90.46
C ASN A 28 -6.96 29.09 89.94
N VAL A 29 -7.20 28.11 90.83
CA VAL A 29 -7.89 26.87 90.45
C VAL A 29 -9.28 27.18 89.90
N HIS A 30 -10.03 28.09 90.54
CA HIS A 30 -11.35 28.46 90.08
C HIS A 30 -11.32 29.16 88.71
N ALA A 31 -10.37 30.07 88.49
CA ALA A 31 -10.19 30.75 87.20
C ALA A 31 -9.78 29.78 86.08
N ILE A 32 -8.97 28.76 86.39
CA ILE A 32 -8.61 27.69 85.44
C ILE A 32 -9.84 26.83 85.11
N LEU A 33 -10.62 26.44 86.12
CA LEU A 33 -11.84 25.65 85.94
C LEU A 33 -12.91 26.42 85.15
N GLU A 34 -13.02 27.74 85.30
CA GLU A 34 -13.94 28.56 84.50
C GLU A 34 -13.55 28.62 83.02
N THR A 35 -12.27 28.39 82.67
CA THR A 35 -11.82 28.33 81.27
C THR A 35 -12.01 26.97 80.60
N GLU A 36 -12.28 25.92 81.37
CA GLU A 36 -12.50 24.55 80.88
C GLU A 36 -13.56 24.43 79.75
N PRO A 37 -14.78 25.01 79.84
CA PRO A 37 -15.77 24.88 78.77
C PRO A 37 -15.36 25.58 77.46
N LEU A 38 -14.59 26.67 77.55
CA LEU A 38 -14.02 27.36 76.39
C LEU A 38 -12.94 26.51 75.72
N ILE A 39 -12.14 25.81 76.51
CA ILE A 39 -11.12 24.87 76.00
C ILE A 39 -11.81 23.70 75.29
N ASP A 40 -12.88 23.14 75.87
CA ASP A 40 -13.65 22.05 75.27
C ASP A 40 -14.29 22.46 73.93
N GLU A 41 -14.86 23.66 73.84
CA GLU A 41 -15.45 24.17 72.58
C GLU A 41 -14.37 24.34 71.49
N VAL A 42 -13.19 24.83 71.86
CA VAL A 42 -12.05 24.94 70.93
C VAL A 42 -11.55 23.57 70.51
N LEU A 43 -11.43 22.61 71.43
CA LEU A 43 -11.02 21.23 71.12
C LEU A 43 -12.02 20.56 70.17
N GLN A 44 -13.32 20.72 70.41
CA GLN A 44 -14.35 20.19 69.55
C GLN A 44 -14.32 20.86 68.16
N GLY A 45 -14.13 22.17 68.09
CA GLY A 45 -13.96 22.89 66.83
C GLY A 45 -12.74 22.43 66.04
N LEU A 46 -11.62 22.18 66.72
CA LEU A 46 -10.40 21.62 66.13
C LEU A 46 -10.62 20.18 65.63
N GLU A 47 -11.38 19.36 66.35
CA GLU A 47 -11.70 18.00 65.93
C GLU A 47 -12.59 17.99 64.67
N ILE A 48 -13.61 18.86 64.62
CA ILE A 48 -14.45 19.05 63.42
C ILE A 48 -13.60 19.51 62.24
N ALA A 49 -12.74 20.51 62.44
CA ALA A 49 -11.86 21.03 61.39
C ALA A 49 -10.88 19.96 60.90
N THR A 50 -10.36 19.12 61.80
CA THR A 50 -9.46 18.00 61.47
C THR A 50 -10.19 16.99 60.59
N ASN A 51 -11.39 16.56 60.99
CA ASN A 51 -12.20 15.63 60.19
C ASN A 51 -12.54 16.20 58.80
N CYS A 52 -12.86 17.50 58.71
CA CYS A 52 -13.10 18.14 57.41
C CYS A 52 -11.84 18.17 56.51
N VAL A 53 -10.66 18.35 57.10
CA VAL A 53 -9.39 18.32 56.35
C VAL A 53 -9.09 16.89 55.87
N ASP A 54 -9.34 15.88 56.71
CA ASP A 54 -9.17 14.47 56.33
C ASP A 54 -10.09 14.07 55.18
N ASP A 55 -11.38 14.49 55.23
CA ASP A 55 -12.32 14.29 54.13
C ASP A 55 -11.78 14.91 52.84
N LEU A 56 -11.34 16.18 52.88
CA LEU A 56 -10.79 16.87 51.71
C LEU A 56 -9.57 16.17 51.12
N ASP A 57 -8.70 15.59 51.96
CA ASP A 57 -7.55 14.81 51.49
C ASP A 57 -8.00 13.54 50.74
N GLU A 58 -9.02 12.84 51.25
CA GLU A 58 -9.60 11.68 50.56
C GLU A 58 -10.20 12.07 49.20
N TRP A 59 -10.98 13.17 49.16
CA TRP A 59 -11.54 13.70 47.91
C TRP A 59 -10.44 14.06 46.91
N LEU A 60 -9.40 14.77 47.35
CA LEU A 60 -8.24 15.12 46.51
C LEU A 60 -7.54 13.85 46.01
N GLY A 61 -7.39 12.83 46.84
CA GLY A 61 -6.89 11.52 46.45
C GLY A 61 -7.70 10.89 45.33
N MET A 62 -9.03 10.84 45.46
CA MET A 62 -9.92 10.31 44.42
C MET A 62 -9.84 11.10 43.11
N PHE A 63 -9.80 12.44 43.18
CA PHE A 63 -9.67 13.28 41.99
C PHE A 63 -8.33 13.09 41.28
N ASN A 64 -7.24 12.98 42.03
CA ASN A 64 -5.92 12.72 41.47
C ASN A 64 -5.86 11.39 40.71
N VAL A 65 -6.47 10.33 41.25
CA VAL A 65 -6.56 9.03 40.55
C VAL A 65 -7.36 9.16 39.26
N LYS A 66 -8.51 9.86 39.29
CA LYS A 66 -9.32 10.10 38.08
C LYS A 66 -8.57 10.90 37.03
N LEU A 67 -7.88 11.98 37.42
CA LEU A 67 -7.08 12.80 36.51
C LEU A 67 -5.93 12.02 35.88
N ARG A 68 -5.30 11.12 36.65
CA ARG A 68 -4.27 10.22 36.12
C ARG A 68 -4.85 9.26 35.06
N HIS A 69 -5.95 8.59 35.34
CA HIS A 69 -6.57 7.70 34.34
C HIS A 69 -7.03 8.46 33.10
N MET A 70 -7.60 9.66 33.27
CA MET A 70 -7.97 10.52 32.14
C MET A 70 -6.74 10.90 31.30
N ARG A 71 -5.59 11.18 31.92
CA ARG A 71 -4.34 11.45 31.21
C ARG A 71 -3.88 10.24 30.39
N GLU A 72 -3.86 9.07 31.00
CA GLU A 72 -3.49 7.81 30.34
C GLU A 72 -4.43 7.49 29.16
N ASP A 73 -5.74 7.73 29.33
CA ASP A 73 -6.74 7.58 28.26
C ASP A 73 -6.50 8.56 27.10
N ILE A 74 -6.21 9.84 27.40
CA ILE A 74 -5.90 10.85 26.39
C ILE A 74 -4.67 10.43 25.60
N GLU A 75 -3.59 10.05 26.28
CA GLU A 75 -2.35 9.59 25.63
C GLU A 75 -2.60 8.37 24.72
N SER A 76 -3.42 7.41 25.18
CA SER A 76 -3.82 6.25 24.38
C SER A 76 -4.61 6.63 23.13
N ILE A 77 -5.55 7.58 23.25
CA ILE A 77 -6.33 8.10 22.13
C ILE A 77 -5.42 8.82 21.12
N GLU A 78 -4.49 9.66 21.60
CA GLU A 78 -3.55 10.40 20.75
C GLU A 78 -2.63 9.47 19.98
N MET A 79 -2.02 8.48 20.64
CA MET A 79 -1.20 7.46 19.98
C MET A 79 -1.97 6.72 18.89
N ARG A 80 -3.23 6.32 19.18
CA ARG A 80 -4.09 5.66 18.20
C ARG A 80 -4.44 6.57 17.03
N ASN A 81 -4.76 7.84 17.29
CA ASN A 81 -5.10 8.81 16.25
C ASN A 81 -3.90 9.09 15.32
N ASN A 82 -2.70 9.25 15.88
CA ASN A 82 -1.47 9.43 15.09
C ASN A 82 -1.21 8.22 14.18
N LYS A 83 -1.36 7.00 14.71
CA LYS A 83 -1.26 5.77 13.89
C LYS A 83 -2.28 5.73 12.75
N LEU A 84 -3.51 6.14 13.02
CA LEU A 84 -4.58 6.21 12.01
C LEU A 84 -4.28 7.26 10.94
N GLU A 85 -3.73 8.41 11.31
CA GLU A 85 -3.37 9.47 10.38
C GLU A 85 -2.25 9.02 9.44
N ILE A 86 -1.17 8.46 9.99
CA ILE A 86 -0.07 7.89 9.19
C ILE A 86 -0.60 6.82 8.23
N GLN A 87 -1.46 5.92 8.71
CA GLN A 87 -2.05 4.90 7.85
C GLN A 87 -2.94 5.48 6.75
N THR A 88 -3.68 6.56 7.05
CA THR A 88 -4.51 7.25 6.06
C THR A 88 -3.65 7.87 4.96
N VAL A 89 -2.55 8.52 5.33
CA VAL A 89 -1.59 9.10 4.36
C VAL A 89 -0.97 8.01 3.49
N ASN A 90 -0.51 6.91 4.10
CA ASN A 90 0.07 5.79 3.36
C ASN A 90 -0.92 5.14 2.39
N ASN A 91 -2.18 4.93 2.82
CA ASN A 91 -3.20 4.36 1.97
C ASN A 91 -3.54 5.29 0.80
N ARG A 92 -3.55 6.60 1.01
CA ARG A 92 -3.74 7.57 -0.07
C ARG A 92 -2.64 7.47 -1.13
N ALA A 93 -1.38 7.45 -0.69
CA ALA A 93 -0.25 7.28 -1.59
C ALA A 93 -0.31 5.93 -2.34
N LEU A 94 -0.75 4.87 -1.66
CA LEU A 94 -0.95 3.57 -2.28
C LEU A 94 -2.04 3.61 -3.37
N MET A 95 -3.19 4.24 -3.10
CA MET A 95 -4.24 4.40 -4.12
C MET A 95 -3.72 5.18 -5.33
N ASP A 96 -2.97 6.26 -5.12
CA ASP A 96 -2.39 7.05 -6.22
C ASP A 96 -1.43 6.20 -7.09
N GLU A 97 -0.65 5.31 -6.48
CA GLU A 97 0.21 4.37 -7.23
C GLU A 97 -0.60 3.29 -7.96
N LEU A 98 -1.66 2.75 -7.34
CA LEU A 98 -2.56 1.79 -8.00
C LEU A 98 -3.26 2.42 -9.20
N ASP A 99 -3.69 3.68 -9.10
CA ASP A 99 -4.28 4.44 -10.21
C ASP A 99 -3.30 4.65 -11.36
N LYS A 100 -2.04 4.95 -11.07
CA LYS A 100 -0.98 5.05 -12.09
C LYS A 100 -0.78 3.70 -12.80
N LEU A 101 -0.79 2.59 -12.04
CA LEU A 101 -0.67 1.25 -12.61
C LEU A 101 -1.88 0.88 -13.48
N LEU A 102 -3.09 1.20 -13.04
CA LEU A 102 -4.32 0.98 -13.82
C LEU A 102 -4.28 1.74 -15.14
N LYS A 103 -3.85 3.01 -15.12
CA LYS A 103 -3.69 3.81 -16.34
C LYS A 103 -2.67 3.20 -17.31
N ARG A 104 -1.56 2.64 -16.80
CA ARG A 104 -0.54 1.96 -17.62
C ARG A 104 -1.04 0.65 -18.22
N LEU A 105 -1.93 -0.05 -17.53
CA LEU A 105 -2.54 -1.31 -17.99
C LEU A 105 -3.70 -1.11 -18.98
N SER A 106 -4.29 0.09 -18.99
CA SER A 106 -5.38 0.41 -19.91
C SER A 106 -4.87 0.46 -21.34
N VAL A 107 -5.50 -0.33 -22.23
CA VAL A 107 -5.15 -0.35 -23.65
C VAL A 107 -5.54 0.99 -24.29
N PRO A 108 -4.57 1.73 -24.88
CA PRO A 108 -4.89 2.94 -25.63
C PRO A 108 -5.87 2.64 -26.76
N GLU A 109 -6.88 3.50 -26.94
CA GLU A 109 -7.95 3.34 -27.93
C GLU A 109 -7.42 3.04 -29.34
N LYS A 110 -6.35 3.75 -29.75
CA LYS A 110 -5.68 3.55 -31.04
C LYS A 110 -5.13 2.14 -31.29
N TYR A 111 -4.93 1.34 -30.24
CA TYR A 111 -4.41 -0.03 -30.35
C TYR A 111 -5.47 -1.11 -30.18
N VAL A 112 -6.69 -0.77 -29.75
CA VAL A 112 -7.75 -1.74 -29.45
C VAL A 112 -8.03 -2.62 -30.67
N ASP A 113 -8.41 -2.02 -31.79
CA ASP A 113 -8.73 -2.75 -33.02
C ASP A 113 -7.56 -3.60 -33.48
N CYS A 114 -6.36 -3.02 -33.48
CA CYS A 114 -5.13 -3.67 -33.92
C CYS A 114 -4.82 -4.95 -33.10
N LEU A 115 -5.01 -4.87 -31.78
CA LEU A 115 -4.71 -5.95 -30.84
C LEU A 115 -5.79 -7.04 -30.83
N THR A 116 -7.05 -6.71 -31.16
CA THR A 116 -8.17 -7.66 -31.17
C THR A 116 -8.39 -8.30 -32.55
N GLU A 117 -8.74 -7.53 -33.57
CA GLU A 117 -9.25 -8.01 -34.86
C GLU A 117 -8.57 -7.39 -36.09
N GLY A 118 -7.63 -6.48 -35.89
CA GLY A 118 -7.01 -5.70 -36.94
C GLY A 118 -6.20 -6.53 -37.94
N SER A 119 -6.11 -6.01 -39.17
CA SER A 119 -5.34 -6.60 -40.25
C SER A 119 -3.84 -6.45 -40.05
N PHE A 120 -3.07 -7.44 -40.53
CA PHE A 120 -1.60 -7.41 -40.61
C PHE A 120 -1.10 -7.04 -42.02
N GLY A 121 -1.97 -6.46 -42.85
CA GLY A 121 -1.56 -5.89 -44.14
C GLY A 121 -0.51 -4.79 -43.97
N GLU A 122 0.23 -4.53 -45.05
CA GLU A 122 1.36 -3.58 -45.06
C GLU A 122 0.99 -2.18 -44.57
N THR A 123 -0.23 -1.71 -44.90
CA THR A 123 -0.76 -0.40 -44.49
C THR A 123 -0.94 -0.25 -42.98
N HIS A 124 -1.20 -1.35 -42.27
CA HIS A 124 -1.42 -1.37 -40.82
C HIS A 124 -0.18 -1.81 -40.04
N MET A 125 0.93 -2.14 -40.73
CA MET A 125 2.10 -2.75 -40.09
C MET A 125 2.76 -1.84 -39.06
N PHE A 126 2.81 -0.53 -39.33
CA PHE A 126 3.35 0.44 -38.39
C PHE A 126 2.58 0.43 -37.06
N LEU A 127 1.24 0.48 -37.11
CA LEU A 127 0.39 0.42 -35.91
C LEU A 127 0.51 -0.93 -35.19
N ASN A 128 0.59 -2.05 -35.92
CA ASN A 128 0.81 -3.37 -35.34
C ASN A 128 2.13 -3.46 -34.58
N ILE A 129 3.19 -2.82 -35.09
CA ILE A 129 4.50 -2.75 -34.42
C ILE A 129 4.39 -1.92 -33.13
N GLU A 130 3.81 -0.72 -33.20
CA GLU A 130 3.63 0.14 -32.01
C GLU A 130 2.76 -0.55 -30.93
N ALA A 131 1.67 -1.19 -31.35
CA ALA A 131 0.78 -1.90 -30.44
C ALA A 131 1.47 -3.11 -29.77
N CYS A 132 2.28 -3.86 -30.52
CA CYS A 132 3.06 -4.98 -30.00
C CYS A 132 4.17 -4.52 -29.04
N GLU A 133 4.83 -3.41 -29.36
CA GLU A 133 5.82 -2.78 -28.48
C GLU A 133 5.18 -2.30 -27.17
N TRP A 134 4.07 -1.58 -27.27
CA TRP A 134 3.29 -1.14 -26.11
C TRP A 134 2.87 -2.31 -25.24
N LEU A 135 2.29 -3.36 -25.83
CA LEU A 135 1.84 -4.55 -25.10
C LEU A 135 2.99 -5.27 -24.41
N THR A 136 4.15 -5.34 -25.06
CA THR A 136 5.35 -5.93 -24.47
C THR A 136 5.84 -5.12 -23.27
N GLY A 137 5.87 -3.79 -23.39
CA GLY A 137 6.27 -2.88 -22.30
C GLY A 137 5.26 -2.87 -21.14
N ALA A 138 3.96 -2.89 -21.46
CA ALA A 138 2.88 -2.99 -20.49
C ALA A 138 2.99 -4.29 -19.68
N LEU A 139 3.35 -5.41 -20.30
CA LEU A 139 3.52 -6.69 -19.61
C LEU A 139 4.85 -6.80 -18.84
N HIS A 140 5.96 -6.31 -19.39
CA HIS A 140 7.27 -6.29 -18.70
C HIS A 140 7.24 -5.44 -17.44
N GLY A 141 6.46 -4.35 -17.43
CA GLY A 141 6.28 -3.53 -16.23
C GLY A 141 5.72 -4.30 -15.01
N PHE A 142 5.22 -5.52 -15.21
CA PHE A 142 4.72 -6.41 -14.17
C PHE A 142 5.57 -7.66 -13.95
N GLU A 143 6.63 -7.89 -14.74
CA GLU A 143 7.57 -8.97 -14.48
C GLU A 143 8.32 -8.68 -13.18
N GLY A 144 7.93 -9.36 -12.09
CA GLY A 144 8.49 -9.17 -10.74
C GLY A 144 7.49 -8.65 -9.71
N MET A 145 6.31 -8.16 -10.11
CA MET A 145 5.27 -7.77 -9.15
C MET A 145 4.51 -9.01 -8.63
N ASN A 146 4.72 -9.33 -7.35
CA ASN A 146 4.03 -10.43 -6.68
C ASN A 146 2.65 -9.96 -6.15
N VAL A 147 1.73 -9.65 -7.07
CA VAL A 147 0.40 -9.10 -6.76
C VAL A 147 -0.49 -10.11 -6.01
N ASP A 148 -0.30 -11.41 -6.25
CA ASP A 148 -1.17 -12.46 -5.71
C ASP A 148 -1.11 -12.60 -4.17
N PRO A 149 0.06 -12.66 -3.52
CA PRO A 149 0.15 -12.64 -2.05
C PRO A 149 -0.32 -11.32 -1.45
N CYS A 150 -0.05 -10.19 -2.10
CA CYS A 150 -0.54 -8.88 -1.64
C CYS A 150 -2.07 -8.82 -1.61
N TYR A 151 -2.71 -9.30 -2.68
CA TYR A 151 -4.17 -9.41 -2.77
C TYR A 151 -4.75 -10.34 -1.71
N ALA A 152 -4.13 -11.50 -1.48
CA ALA A 152 -4.54 -12.45 -0.45
C ALA A 152 -4.45 -11.84 0.96
N ASN A 153 -3.36 -11.12 1.26
CA ASN A 153 -3.16 -10.47 2.56
C ASN A 153 -4.21 -9.39 2.83
N ILE A 154 -4.48 -8.51 1.86
CA ILE A 154 -5.51 -7.47 2.01
C ILE A 154 -6.89 -8.09 2.18
N ARG A 155 -7.20 -9.16 1.42
CA ARG A 155 -8.47 -9.89 1.57
C ARG A 155 -8.61 -10.52 2.96
N ALA A 156 -7.55 -11.15 3.47
CA ALA A 156 -7.56 -11.74 4.80
C ALA A 156 -7.74 -10.66 5.88
N HIS A 157 -7.06 -9.53 5.76
CA HIS A 157 -7.21 -8.40 6.67
C HIS A 157 -8.62 -7.80 6.64
N LEU A 158 -9.25 -7.70 5.46
CA LEU A 158 -10.66 -7.29 5.32
C LEU A 158 -11.62 -8.27 6.00
N ASN A 159 -11.40 -9.57 5.84
CA ASN A 159 -12.22 -10.61 6.49
C ASN A 159 -12.10 -10.55 8.02
N GLN A 160 -10.87 -10.47 8.53
CA GLN A 160 -10.61 -10.33 9.96
C GLN A 160 -11.27 -9.08 10.56
N TRP A 161 -11.31 -7.99 9.79
CA TRP A 161 -11.98 -6.76 10.19
C TRP A 161 -13.49 -6.87 10.26
N LEU A 162 -14.13 -7.55 9.31
CA LEU A 162 -15.57 -7.78 9.31
C LEU A 162 -16.03 -8.51 10.58
N GLU A 163 -15.18 -9.37 11.14
CA GLU A 163 -15.44 -10.13 12.37
C GLU A 163 -15.28 -9.28 13.65
N CYS A 164 -14.48 -8.20 13.62
CA CYS A 164 -14.09 -7.41 14.80
C CYS A 164 -14.61 -5.94 14.79
N ALA A 165 -15.46 -5.55 13.85
CA ALA A 165 -15.69 -4.15 13.51
C ALA A 165 -16.39 -3.31 14.61
N SER A 166 -15.80 -2.16 14.95
CA SER A 166 -16.44 -1.09 15.74
C SER A 166 -16.80 0.12 14.85
N PRO A 167 -17.89 0.87 15.14
CA PRO A 167 -18.31 2.03 14.33
C PRO A 167 -17.26 3.14 14.19
N LYS A 168 -16.32 3.24 15.14
CA LYS A 168 -15.33 4.34 15.22
C LYS A 168 -14.24 4.28 14.15
N GLN A 169 -14.18 3.22 13.35
CA GLN A 169 -13.11 3.00 12.37
C GLN A 169 -13.60 2.89 10.92
N TYR A 170 -14.83 3.33 10.65
CA TYR A 170 -15.46 3.29 9.32
C TYR A 170 -14.59 3.89 8.20
N ARG A 171 -13.88 4.99 8.46
CA ARG A 171 -12.98 5.63 7.47
C ARG A 171 -11.85 4.69 7.02
N GLN A 172 -11.28 3.94 7.96
CA GLN A 172 -10.20 2.99 7.68
C GLN A 172 -10.71 1.77 6.90
N PHE A 173 -11.92 1.31 7.22
CA PHE A 173 -12.61 0.27 6.48
C PHE A 173 -12.88 0.66 5.02
N CYS A 174 -13.44 1.85 4.78
CA CYS A 174 -13.64 2.37 3.42
C CYS A 174 -12.33 2.42 2.62
N SER A 175 -11.24 2.84 3.26
CA SER A 175 -9.91 2.89 2.63
C SER A 175 -9.36 1.50 2.30
N CYS A 176 -9.52 0.51 3.19
CA CYS A 176 -9.11 -0.87 2.90
C CYS A 176 -9.92 -1.50 1.76
N ILE A 177 -11.23 -1.21 1.68
CA ILE A 177 -12.09 -1.66 0.58
C ILE A 177 -11.64 -1.05 -0.75
N ALA A 178 -11.36 0.26 -0.77
CA ALA A 178 -10.89 0.94 -1.97
C ALA A 178 -9.58 0.31 -2.49
N ASN A 179 -8.57 0.19 -1.62
CA ASN A 179 -7.30 -0.46 -1.96
C ASN A 179 -7.47 -1.87 -2.51
N TYR A 180 -8.39 -2.66 -1.93
CA TYR A 180 -8.69 -4.00 -2.41
C TYR A 180 -9.35 -3.99 -3.79
N GLY A 181 -10.29 -3.06 -4.03
CA GLY A 181 -10.94 -2.87 -5.32
C GLY A 181 -9.95 -2.54 -6.42
N ASP A 182 -9.05 -1.59 -6.18
CA ASP A 182 -8.06 -1.16 -7.17
C ASP A 182 -7.05 -2.26 -7.47
N LEU A 183 -6.56 -2.96 -6.43
CA LEU A 183 -5.65 -4.09 -6.61
C LEU A 183 -6.32 -5.24 -7.36
N LYS A 184 -7.61 -5.47 -7.14
CA LYS A 184 -8.41 -6.44 -7.91
C LYS A 184 -8.46 -6.04 -9.39
N MET A 185 -8.74 -4.78 -9.69
CA MET A 185 -8.78 -4.28 -11.07
C MET A 185 -7.42 -4.40 -11.75
N VAL A 186 -6.31 -4.10 -11.06
CA VAL A 186 -4.94 -4.30 -11.58
C VAL A 186 -4.72 -5.76 -11.97
N LYS A 187 -5.14 -6.71 -11.11
CA LYS A 187 -5.04 -8.15 -11.38
C LYS A 187 -5.88 -8.57 -12.58
N GLU A 188 -7.12 -8.10 -12.68
CA GLU A 188 -8.03 -8.38 -13.80
C GLU A 188 -7.46 -7.85 -15.12
N LYS A 189 -7.05 -6.58 -15.15
CA LYS A 189 -6.45 -5.94 -16.33
C LYS A 189 -5.17 -6.62 -16.80
N ARG A 190 -4.32 -7.07 -15.86
CA ARG A 190 -3.14 -7.89 -16.19
C ARG A 190 -3.55 -9.20 -16.88
N GLY A 191 -4.61 -9.85 -16.40
CA GLY A 191 -5.18 -11.05 -17.03
C GLY A 191 -5.66 -10.77 -18.46
N GLU A 192 -6.41 -9.69 -18.66
CA GLU A 192 -6.88 -9.25 -19.98
C GLU A 192 -5.72 -9.02 -20.97
N LEU A 193 -4.65 -8.32 -20.55
CA LEU A 193 -3.47 -8.13 -21.39
C LEU A 193 -2.77 -9.45 -21.72
N GLY A 194 -2.79 -10.42 -20.80
CA GLY A 194 -2.27 -11.78 -21.05
C GLY A 194 -3.05 -12.49 -22.16
N ILE A 195 -4.37 -12.41 -22.13
CA ILE A 195 -5.24 -12.94 -23.18
C ILE A 195 -4.95 -12.23 -24.50
N LEU A 196 -4.90 -10.89 -24.48
CA LEU A 196 -4.62 -10.06 -25.66
C LEU A 196 -3.28 -10.40 -26.29
N LYS A 197 -2.23 -10.60 -25.48
CA LYS A 197 -0.91 -11.08 -25.91
C LYS A 197 -1.01 -12.40 -26.65
N THR A 198 -1.68 -13.40 -26.06
CA THR A 198 -1.78 -14.72 -26.70
C THR A 198 -2.58 -14.66 -28.01
N ALA A 199 -3.66 -13.89 -28.04
CA ALA A 199 -4.49 -13.70 -29.23
C ALA A 199 -3.72 -12.98 -30.35
N PHE A 200 -3.09 -11.85 -30.05
CA PHE A 200 -2.31 -11.08 -31.01
C PHE A 200 -1.13 -11.89 -31.56
N ALA A 201 -0.36 -12.53 -30.68
CA ALA A 201 0.78 -13.35 -31.08
C ALA A 201 0.36 -14.50 -32.00
N ARG A 202 -0.76 -15.16 -31.70
CA ARG A 202 -1.32 -16.22 -32.56
C ARG A 202 -1.70 -15.68 -33.93
N ARG A 203 -2.48 -14.60 -34.01
CA ARG A 203 -2.94 -14.02 -35.29
C ARG A 203 -1.77 -13.53 -36.13
N ALA A 204 -0.83 -12.78 -35.54
CA ALA A 204 0.35 -12.29 -36.21
C ALA A 204 1.22 -13.44 -36.74
N SER A 205 1.41 -14.50 -35.94
CA SER A 205 2.16 -15.69 -36.36
C SER A 205 1.50 -16.41 -37.51
N GLU A 206 0.18 -16.59 -37.44
CA GLU A 206 -0.59 -17.27 -38.48
C GLU A 206 -0.56 -16.48 -39.79
N PHE A 207 -0.79 -15.18 -39.71
CA PHE A 207 -0.67 -14.28 -40.85
C PHE A 207 0.73 -14.38 -41.49
N LEU A 208 1.81 -14.25 -40.71
CA LEU A 208 3.17 -14.26 -41.24
C LEU A 208 3.52 -15.61 -41.89
N ARG A 209 3.11 -16.74 -41.29
CA ARG A 209 3.31 -18.06 -41.90
C ARG A 209 2.63 -18.14 -43.27
N ASN A 210 1.36 -17.74 -43.34
CA ASN A 210 0.58 -17.79 -44.58
C ASN A 210 1.10 -16.79 -45.62
N TYR A 211 1.52 -15.61 -45.18
CA TYR A 211 2.07 -14.57 -46.02
C TYR A 211 3.37 -15.01 -46.72
N PHE A 212 4.32 -15.59 -45.99
CA PHE A 212 5.58 -16.06 -46.59
C PHE A 212 5.37 -17.21 -47.58
N VAL A 213 4.45 -18.13 -47.30
CA VAL A 213 4.08 -19.20 -48.22
C VAL A 213 3.43 -18.61 -49.47
N GLY A 214 2.40 -17.78 -49.32
CA GLY A 214 1.68 -17.18 -50.45
C GLY A 214 2.54 -16.25 -51.31
N LEU A 215 3.48 -15.51 -50.69
CA LEU A 215 4.43 -14.67 -51.41
C LEU A 215 5.33 -15.52 -52.32
N VAL A 216 5.87 -16.62 -51.81
CA VAL A 216 6.68 -17.53 -52.61
C VAL A 216 5.83 -18.24 -53.67
N ASP A 217 4.63 -18.71 -53.35
CA ASP A 217 3.74 -19.36 -54.31
C ASP A 217 3.37 -18.43 -55.48
N TYR A 218 3.12 -17.15 -55.20
CA TYR A 218 2.92 -16.12 -56.22
C TYR A 218 4.15 -16.03 -57.14
N MET A 219 5.36 -15.95 -56.57
CA MET A 219 6.61 -15.89 -57.34
C MET A 219 6.85 -17.16 -58.15
N LEU A 220 6.54 -18.34 -57.59
CA LEU A 220 6.63 -19.63 -58.28
C LEU A 220 5.66 -19.71 -59.47
N ASN A 221 4.50 -19.07 -59.40
CA ASN A 221 3.49 -19.11 -60.45
C ASN A 221 3.67 -18.05 -61.54
N ASP A 222 4.46 -17.00 -61.29
CA ASP A 222 4.80 -16.00 -62.29
C ASP A 222 5.80 -16.57 -63.32
N LYS A 223 5.32 -16.80 -64.55
CA LYS A 223 6.12 -17.34 -65.66
C LYS A 223 7.22 -16.38 -66.13
N ASN A 224 7.12 -15.09 -65.81
CA ASN A 224 8.12 -14.07 -66.15
C ASN A 224 9.22 -13.97 -65.09
N TYR A 225 9.05 -14.65 -63.96
CA TYR A 225 9.99 -14.61 -62.84
C TYR A 225 11.22 -15.50 -63.08
N PHE A 226 11.05 -16.64 -63.76
CA PHE A 226 12.14 -17.58 -64.06
C PHE A 226 12.66 -17.48 -65.50
N SER A 227 13.91 -17.91 -65.68
CA SER A 227 14.51 -18.07 -67.02
C SER A 227 13.70 -19.04 -67.88
N GLN A 228 13.43 -18.66 -69.13
CA GLN A 228 12.85 -19.55 -70.13
C GLN A 228 13.98 -20.20 -70.94
N ARG A 229 13.73 -21.35 -71.59
CA ARG A 229 14.77 -22.06 -72.37
C ARG A 229 15.50 -21.10 -73.32
N GLY A 230 16.80 -20.95 -73.14
CA GLY A 230 17.66 -20.07 -73.97
C GLY A 230 17.74 -18.61 -73.53
N GLN A 231 17.00 -18.18 -72.50
CA GLN A 231 17.05 -16.81 -71.96
C GLN A 231 17.38 -16.84 -70.46
N LEU A 232 18.65 -16.64 -70.14
CA LEU A 232 19.13 -16.53 -68.77
C LEU A 232 18.72 -15.16 -68.19
N LYS A 233 17.80 -15.18 -67.24
CA LYS A 233 17.39 -14.03 -66.43
C LYS A 233 17.85 -14.26 -65.00
N ARG A 234 18.56 -13.27 -64.44
CA ARG A 234 18.92 -13.27 -63.02
C ARG A 234 17.63 -13.15 -62.19
N PRO A 235 17.37 -14.04 -61.22
CA PRO A 235 16.26 -13.88 -60.30
C PRO A 235 16.35 -12.54 -59.56
N ASP A 236 15.27 -11.77 -59.56
CA ASP A 236 15.17 -10.50 -58.85
C ASP A 236 14.29 -10.63 -57.60
N HIS A 237 14.93 -10.62 -56.44
CA HIS A 237 14.25 -10.73 -55.15
C HIS A 237 13.94 -9.38 -54.50
N SER A 238 13.94 -8.29 -55.27
CA SER A 238 13.74 -6.94 -54.70
C SER A 238 12.41 -6.81 -53.95
N ASP A 239 11.31 -7.31 -54.52
CA ASP A 239 10.00 -7.29 -53.86
C ASP A 239 9.99 -8.18 -52.60
N LEU A 240 10.46 -9.43 -52.70
CA LEU A 240 10.59 -10.33 -51.54
C LEU A 240 11.40 -9.68 -50.40
N ARG A 241 12.52 -9.04 -50.71
CA ARG A 241 13.35 -8.33 -49.72
C ARG A 241 12.61 -7.15 -49.11
N TYR A 242 11.91 -6.36 -49.92
CA TYR A 242 11.11 -5.25 -49.44
C TYR A 242 10.01 -5.73 -48.48
N LYS A 243 9.22 -6.74 -48.87
CA LYS A 243 8.18 -7.33 -48.04
C LYS A 243 8.75 -7.91 -46.74
N CYS A 244 9.79 -8.73 -46.81
CA CYS A 244 10.46 -9.27 -45.62
C CYS A 244 10.94 -8.16 -44.67
N ARG A 245 11.46 -7.05 -45.21
CA ARG A 245 11.89 -5.90 -44.41
C ARG A 245 10.72 -5.21 -43.70
N THR A 246 9.57 -5.06 -44.37
CA THR A 246 8.35 -4.49 -43.79
C THR A 246 7.90 -5.23 -42.52
N TYR A 247 7.98 -6.56 -42.54
CA TYR A 247 7.55 -7.41 -41.40
C TYR A 247 8.65 -7.72 -40.39
N ALA A 248 9.91 -7.37 -40.66
CA ALA A 248 11.05 -7.73 -39.81
C ALA A 248 10.94 -7.16 -38.39
N ARG A 249 10.46 -5.92 -38.24
CA ARG A 249 10.28 -5.29 -36.92
C ARG A 249 9.20 -6.00 -36.11
N LEU A 250 8.07 -6.37 -36.75
CA LEU A 250 7.01 -7.12 -36.06
C LEU A 250 7.55 -8.45 -35.52
N LEU A 251 8.34 -9.20 -36.31
CA LEU A 251 8.99 -10.44 -35.86
C LEU A 251 9.91 -10.25 -34.65
N GLN A 252 10.64 -9.14 -34.58
CA GLN A 252 11.50 -8.83 -33.43
C GLN A 252 10.67 -8.59 -32.16
N HIS A 253 9.59 -7.83 -32.24
CA HIS A 253 8.71 -7.63 -31.08
C HIS A 253 7.96 -8.92 -30.72
N LEU A 254 7.54 -9.70 -31.71
CA LEU A 254 6.89 -11.00 -31.50
C LEU A 254 7.78 -11.97 -30.73
N LYS A 255 9.10 -11.97 -30.98
CA LYS A 255 10.09 -12.75 -30.22
C LYS A 255 10.07 -12.42 -28.72
N ASN A 256 9.90 -11.15 -28.38
CA ASN A 256 9.86 -10.71 -26.99
C ASN A 256 8.48 -10.98 -26.37
N LEU A 257 7.43 -10.86 -27.16
CA LEU A 257 6.06 -11.08 -26.73
C LEU A 257 5.77 -12.57 -26.50
N ASP A 258 6.11 -13.45 -27.45
CA ASP A 258 5.93 -14.91 -27.37
C ASP A 258 7.05 -15.66 -28.12
N LYS A 259 8.01 -16.20 -27.37
CA LYS A 259 9.14 -16.97 -27.91
C LYS A 259 8.71 -18.27 -28.60
N THR A 260 7.56 -18.85 -28.23
CA THR A 260 7.12 -20.15 -28.75
C THR A 260 6.67 -20.07 -30.22
N SER A 261 6.16 -18.91 -30.63
CA SER A 261 5.74 -18.61 -32.00
C SER A 261 6.84 -18.69 -33.06
N LEU A 262 8.11 -18.50 -32.67
CA LEU A 262 9.22 -18.32 -33.61
C LEU A 262 9.63 -19.60 -34.34
N SER A 263 9.53 -20.75 -33.69
CA SER A 263 9.97 -22.01 -34.30
C SER A 263 9.10 -22.39 -35.51
N PRO A 264 7.74 -22.37 -35.41
CA PRO A 264 6.86 -22.53 -36.56
C PRO A 264 7.08 -21.48 -37.66
N LEU A 265 7.28 -20.21 -37.30
CA LEU A 265 7.52 -19.12 -38.25
C LEU A 265 8.81 -19.33 -39.06
N ARG A 266 9.90 -19.67 -38.37
CA ARG A 266 11.17 -19.99 -39.02
C ARG A 266 11.03 -21.17 -39.98
N LYS A 267 10.31 -22.23 -39.57
CA LYS A 267 10.08 -23.41 -40.42
C LYS A 267 9.30 -23.05 -41.69
N ALA A 268 8.24 -22.26 -41.57
CA ALA A 268 7.44 -21.80 -42.71
C ALA A 268 8.30 -20.95 -43.67
N TYR A 269 8.99 -19.93 -43.15
CA TYR A 269 9.84 -19.05 -43.96
C TYR A 269 10.96 -19.82 -44.69
N CYS A 270 11.75 -20.60 -43.94
CA CYS A 270 12.84 -21.38 -44.54
C CYS A 270 12.33 -22.44 -45.52
N GLY A 271 11.19 -23.08 -45.22
CA GLY A 271 10.56 -24.05 -46.10
C GLY A 271 10.19 -23.44 -47.44
N SER A 272 9.44 -22.33 -47.43
CA SER A 272 9.05 -21.60 -48.64
C SER A 272 10.26 -21.10 -49.42
N LEU A 273 11.23 -20.47 -48.76
CA LEU A 273 12.42 -19.95 -49.43
C LEU A 273 13.26 -21.06 -50.08
N ASN A 274 13.40 -22.21 -49.42
CA ASN A 274 14.11 -23.36 -49.99
C ASN A 274 13.41 -23.91 -51.24
N LEU A 275 12.08 -23.87 -51.30
CA LEU A 275 11.34 -24.26 -52.52
C LEU A 275 11.63 -23.29 -53.67
N LEU A 276 11.63 -21.99 -53.40
CA LEU A 276 11.97 -20.96 -54.39
C LEU A 276 13.38 -21.19 -54.95
N LEU A 277 14.38 -21.30 -54.07
CA LEU A 277 15.78 -21.48 -54.44
C LEU A 277 16.03 -22.77 -55.23
N ARG A 278 15.35 -23.87 -54.89
CA ARG A 278 15.46 -25.13 -55.66
C ARG A 278 14.95 -24.97 -57.08
N ARG A 279 13.82 -24.28 -57.28
CA ARG A 279 13.28 -24.04 -58.62
C ARG A 279 14.17 -23.12 -59.44
N GLU A 280 14.77 -22.11 -58.82
CA GLU A 280 15.76 -21.25 -59.48
C GLU A 280 17.00 -22.05 -59.92
N GLY A 281 17.52 -22.92 -59.04
CA GLY A 281 18.68 -23.77 -59.33
C GLY A 281 18.43 -24.77 -60.47
N LEU A 282 17.22 -25.34 -60.57
CA LEU A 282 16.82 -26.22 -61.68
C LEU A 282 16.67 -25.49 -63.02
N GLY A 283 16.48 -24.16 -63.00
CA GLY A 283 16.44 -23.31 -64.21
C GLY A 283 17.81 -23.04 -64.83
N TYR A 284 18.90 -23.35 -64.12
CA TYR A 284 20.27 -23.27 -64.66
C TYR A 284 20.71 -24.67 -65.10
N PRO A 285 20.95 -24.92 -66.39
CA PRO A 285 21.47 -26.19 -66.84
C PRO A 285 22.93 -26.33 -66.38
N TRP A 286 23.16 -27.00 -65.26
CA TRP A 286 24.48 -27.54 -64.88
C TRP A 286 24.83 -28.80 -65.69
N HIS A 287 24.45 -28.84 -66.97
CA HIS A 287 24.87 -29.86 -67.93
C HIS A 287 25.58 -29.19 -69.08
N SER A 288 26.79 -28.70 -68.79
CA SER A 288 27.87 -28.55 -69.76
C SER A 288 29.16 -28.43 -68.96
N ARG A 289 30.13 -29.30 -69.25
CA ARG A 289 31.38 -29.65 -68.52
C ARG A 289 31.17 -30.87 -67.62
N SER A 290 31.59 -32.08 -67.97
CA SER A 290 32.56 -32.52 -68.99
C SER A 290 32.15 -33.90 -69.51
#